data_AF-A0A4Q4WE62-F1
#
_entry.id   AF-A0A4Q4WE62-F1
#
_cell.length_a   1.000
_cell.length_b   1.000
_cell.length_c   1.000
_cell.angle_alpha   90.00
_cell.angle_beta   90.00
_cell.angle_gamma   90.00
#
_symmetry.space_group_name_H-M   'P 1'
#
loop_
_entity.id
_entity.type
_entity.pdbx_description
1 polymer ?
#
loop_
_entity_poly.entity_id
_entity_poly.type
_entity_poly.pdbx_seq_one_letter_code
_entity_poly.pdbx_strand_id
1 'polypeptide(L)'
;MPSTTPDRLPIEPRPLAITDTIQIMERKPYFQRLLKECANKDDCQRTAIEGLGGVGKTQVALEAAYRVRDQHPACSVFWVPAVDSISFEKAYREIGKALGVQSLDNDETDVKSLVKAAFSRESVGNWLLIVDNADDLKPLFADTALADYFPFSQKGSILFTTRNYEAAA
;
A
#
# COMPACT_ATOMS: atom_id res chain seq x y z
N MET A 1 11.20 39.02 10.03
CA MET A 1 11.42 37.70 9.40
C MET A 1 12.88 37.34 9.64
N PRO A 2 13.15 36.23 10.34
CA PRO A 2 13.13 34.92 9.68
C PRO A 2 12.21 33.90 10.36
N SER A 3 11.82 32.92 9.55
CA SER A 3 10.94 31.79 9.81
C SER A 3 11.64 30.66 10.57
N THR A 4 11.02 30.20 11.66
CA THR A 4 11.41 28.97 12.37
C THR A 4 10.51 27.83 11.89
N THR A 5 11.04 26.92 11.08
CA THR A 5 10.46 25.58 10.89
C THR A 5 10.91 24.69 12.05
N PRO A 6 10.02 23.93 12.71
CA PRO A 6 10.44 22.98 13.73
C PRO A 6 11.01 21.72 13.07
N ASP A 7 12.20 21.33 13.53
CA ASP A 7 12.84 20.06 13.25
C ASP A 7 11.90 18.89 13.62
N ARG A 8 11.55 18.07 12.62
CA ARG A 8 10.97 16.74 12.87
C ARG A 8 12.13 15.77 13.08
N LEU A 9 12.33 15.35 14.32
CA LEU A 9 13.28 14.29 14.67
C LEU A 9 12.96 13.01 13.87
N PRO A 10 13.99 12.25 13.42
CA PRO A 10 13.80 10.92 12.87
C PRO A 10 13.19 10.02 13.94
N ILE A 11 12.14 9.29 13.58
CA ILE A 11 11.54 8.26 14.44
C ILE A 11 12.55 7.10 14.49
N GLU A 12 13.38 7.05 15.53
CA GLU A 12 14.23 5.86 15.73
C GLU A 12 13.33 4.64 16.03
N PRO A 13 13.53 3.51 15.32
CA PRO A 13 12.71 2.34 15.53
C PRO A 13 13.02 1.73 16.90
N ARG A 14 11.97 1.56 17.72
CA ARG A 14 12.07 0.76 18.94
C ARG A 14 12.27 -0.71 18.56
N PRO A 15 13.22 -1.44 19.17
CA PRO A 15 13.34 -2.88 18.99
C PRO A 15 12.01 -3.55 19.35
N LEU A 16 11.46 -4.35 18.45
CA LEU A 16 10.26 -5.17 18.72
C LEU A 16 10.58 -6.16 19.85
N ALA A 17 9.62 -6.37 20.75
CA ALA A 17 9.79 -7.32 21.83
C ALA A 17 9.89 -8.76 21.27
N ILE A 18 10.56 -9.64 22.02
CA ILE A 18 10.76 -11.05 21.64
C ILE A 18 9.42 -11.76 21.37
N THR A 19 8.35 -11.37 22.07
CA THR A 19 6.99 -11.90 21.87
C THR A 19 6.39 -11.48 20.52
N ASP A 20 6.61 -10.23 20.09
CA ASP A 20 6.17 -9.75 18.78
C ASP A 20 6.89 -10.50 17.65
N THR A 21 8.17 -10.83 17.88
CA THR A 21 9.00 -11.59 16.94
C THR A 21 8.42 -13.00 16.71
N ILE A 22 7.96 -13.68 17.76
CA ILE A 22 7.37 -15.03 17.66
C ILE A 22 6.04 -15.00 16.88
N GLN A 23 5.18 -14.01 17.14
CA GLN A 23 3.90 -13.87 16.44
C GLN A 23 4.07 -13.46 14.96
N ILE A 24 5.14 -12.71 14.65
CA ILE A 24 5.57 -12.40 13.27
C ILE A 24 6.15 -13.65 12.58
N MET A 25 6.83 -14.53 13.32
CA MET A 25 7.38 -15.78 12.77
C MET A 25 6.30 -16.77 12.31
N GLU A 26 5.15 -16.84 12.98
CA GLU A 26 4.02 -17.67 12.51
C GLU A 26 3.38 -17.13 11.21
N ARG A 27 3.58 -15.84 10.91
CA ARG A 27 3.14 -15.20 9.66
C ARG A 27 4.22 -15.16 8.57
N LYS A 28 5.40 -15.78 8.80
CA LYS A 28 6.50 -15.91 7.82
C LYS A 28 6.07 -16.33 6.41
N PRO A 29 5.13 -17.28 6.21
CA PRO A 29 4.71 -17.69 4.88
C PRO A 29 4.11 -16.53 4.06
N TYR A 30 3.33 -15.65 4.70
CA TYR A 30 2.74 -14.47 4.06
C TYR A 30 3.82 -13.46 3.64
N PHE A 31 4.77 -13.21 4.53
CA PHE A 31 5.89 -12.32 4.23
C PHE A 31 6.77 -12.88 3.11
N GLN A 32 7.11 -14.16 3.15
CA GLN A 32 7.93 -14.79 2.11
C GLN A 32 7.21 -14.79 0.76
N ARG A 33 5.89 -14.99 0.76
CA ARG A 33 5.07 -14.87 -0.44
C ARG A 33 5.11 -13.45 -0.98
N LEU A 34 4.81 -12.42 -0.17
CA LEU A 34 4.89 -11.02 -0.59
C LEU A 34 6.28 -10.62 -1.11
N LEU A 35 7.34 -11.02 -0.41
CA LEU A 35 8.71 -10.73 -0.80
C LEU A 35 9.09 -11.44 -2.12
N LYS A 36 8.65 -12.69 -2.29
CA LYS A 36 8.83 -13.42 -3.55
C LYS A 36 8.03 -12.77 -4.68
N GLU A 37 6.83 -12.28 -4.42
CA GLU A 37 5.94 -11.65 -5.39
C GLU A 37 6.46 -10.28 -5.85
N CYS A 38 6.99 -9.45 -4.94
CA CYS A 38 7.72 -8.22 -5.31
C CYS A 38 9.00 -8.48 -6.14
N ALA A 39 9.50 -9.72 -6.13
CA ALA A 39 10.66 -10.16 -6.89
C ALA A 39 10.31 -10.96 -8.15
N ASN A 40 9.04 -11.36 -8.34
CA ASN A 40 8.61 -12.22 -9.45
C ASN A 40 8.03 -11.38 -10.60
N LYS A 41 8.37 -11.74 -11.84
CA LYS A 41 8.12 -10.93 -13.04
C LYS A 41 6.87 -11.35 -13.83
N ASP A 42 6.14 -12.36 -13.37
CA ASP A 42 5.20 -13.06 -14.24
C ASP A 42 3.74 -12.58 -14.12
N ASP A 43 3.33 -11.87 -13.05
CA ASP A 43 1.96 -11.33 -12.92
C ASP A 43 1.80 -10.33 -11.74
N CYS A 44 0.85 -9.40 -11.81
CA CYS A 44 0.53 -8.45 -10.73
C CYS A 44 -0.20 -9.16 -9.58
N GLN A 45 0.50 -9.42 -8.48
CA GLN A 45 -0.06 -10.22 -7.40
C GLN A 45 -0.90 -9.37 -6.44
N ARG A 46 -2.06 -9.92 -6.04
CA ARG A 46 -2.94 -9.36 -5.00
C ARG A 46 -3.01 -10.34 -3.85
N THR A 47 -2.68 -9.87 -2.66
CA THR A 47 -2.67 -10.67 -1.44
C THR A 47 -3.43 -9.93 -0.35
N ALA A 48 -4.27 -10.62 0.43
CA ALA A 48 -4.90 -10.05 1.61
C ALA A 48 -4.38 -10.68 2.91
N ILE A 49 -4.23 -9.83 3.92
CA ILE A 49 -4.15 -10.22 5.33
C ILE A 49 -5.55 -10.08 5.90
N GLU A 50 -6.16 -11.21 6.20
CA GLU A 50 -7.54 -11.28 6.69
C GLU A 50 -7.57 -11.62 8.18
N GLY A 51 -8.61 -11.17 8.88
CA GLY A 51 -8.83 -11.55 10.27
C GLY A 51 -9.70 -10.57 11.03
N LEU A 52 -10.09 -10.97 12.25
CA LEU A 52 -10.96 -10.18 13.11
C LEU A 52 -10.38 -8.80 13.46
N GLY A 53 -11.21 -7.91 14.00
CA GLY A 53 -10.76 -6.62 14.51
C GLY A 53 -9.72 -6.79 15.63
N GLY A 54 -8.69 -5.94 15.66
CA GLY A 54 -7.69 -5.93 16.75
C GLY A 54 -6.57 -6.98 16.67
N VAL A 55 -6.57 -7.89 15.67
CA VAL A 55 -5.56 -8.97 15.54
C VAL A 55 -4.19 -8.53 14.99
N GLY A 56 -3.98 -7.23 14.82
CA GLY A 56 -2.70 -6.66 14.38
C GLY A 56 -2.39 -6.81 12.88
N LYS A 57 -3.38 -6.68 11.99
CA LYS A 57 -3.17 -6.79 10.53
C LYS A 57 -2.33 -5.64 9.98
N THR A 58 -2.67 -4.41 10.38
CA THR A 58 -1.93 -3.19 10.02
C THR A 58 -0.46 -3.27 10.44
N GLN A 59 -0.18 -3.83 11.62
CA GLN A 59 1.18 -4.06 12.12
C GLN A 59 1.97 -5.02 11.24
N VAL A 60 1.31 -6.03 10.69
CA VAL A 60 1.93 -6.96 9.74
C VAL A 60 2.14 -6.33 8.37
N ALA A 61 1.21 -5.51 7.89
CA ALA A 61 1.43 -4.75 6.67
C ALA A 61 2.60 -3.74 6.82
N LEU A 62 2.73 -3.10 7.99
CA LEU A 62 3.86 -2.25 8.31
C LEU A 62 5.18 -3.03 8.30
N GLU A 63 5.24 -4.18 8.98
CA GLU A 63 6.43 -5.05 8.96
C GLU A 63 6.78 -5.50 7.53
N ALA A 64 5.78 -5.76 6.69
CA ALA A 64 5.99 -6.12 5.29
C ALA A 64 6.63 -4.96 4.51
N ALA A 65 6.12 -3.73 4.70
CA ALA A 65 6.69 -2.53 4.10
C ALA A 65 8.16 -2.33 4.49
N TYR A 66 8.49 -2.51 5.78
CA TYR A 66 9.87 -2.39 6.27
C TYR A 66 10.78 -3.44 5.63
N ARG A 67 10.36 -4.70 5.58
CA ARG A 67 11.15 -5.79 4.99
C ARG A 67 11.35 -5.65 3.49
N VAL A 68 10.33 -5.23 2.76
CA VAL A 68 10.43 -4.99 1.31
C VAL A 68 11.45 -3.88 1.05
N ARG A 69 11.39 -2.79 1.81
CA ARG A 69 12.36 -1.69 1.65
C ARG A 69 13.79 -2.12 2.01
N ASP A 70 13.96 -2.96 3.02
CA ASP A 70 15.26 -3.47 3.46
C ASP A 70 15.87 -4.47 2.46
N GLN A 71 15.09 -5.44 1.98
CA GLN A 71 15.55 -6.51 1.10
C GLN A 71 15.56 -6.11 -0.39
N HIS A 72 14.70 -5.16 -0.77
CA HIS A 72 14.56 -4.66 -2.13
C HIS A 72 14.55 -3.12 -2.13
N PRO A 73 15.71 -2.45 -1.93
CA PRO A 73 15.79 -0.99 -1.86
C PRO A 73 15.29 -0.25 -3.12
N ALA A 74 15.26 -0.94 -4.27
CA ALA A 74 14.73 -0.43 -5.53
C ALA A 74 13.20 -0.58 -5.68
N CYS A 75 12.53 -1.24 -4.73
CA CYS A 75 11.09 -1.40 -4.70
C CYS A 75 10.44 -0.23 -3.94
N SER A 76 9.56 0.51 -4.61
CA SER A 76 8.82 1.61 -3.97
C SER A 76 7.64 1.07 -3.18
N VAL A 77 7.40 1.60 -1.97
CA VAL A 77 6.26 1.19 -1.14
C VAL A 77 5.28 2.36 -1.00
N PHE A 78 4.02 2.13 -1.34
CA PHE A 78 2.93 3.09 -1.27
C PHE A 78 1.87 2.60 -0.29
N TRP A 79 1.23 3.53 0.44
CA TRP A 79 0.24 3.19 1.47
C TRP A 79 -1.04 3.99 1.25
N VAL A 80 -2.18 3.31 1.25
CA VAL A 80 -3.51 3.89 1.03
C VAL A 80 -4.44 3.43 2.16
N PRO A 81 -4.89 4.35 3.03
CA PRO A 81 -5.96 4.07 3.97
C PRO A 81 -7.30 3.98 3.24
N ALA A 82 -7.95 2.83 3.30
CA ALA A 82 -9.29 2.57 2.75
C ALA A 82 -10.40 2.70 3.81
N VAL A 83 -10.25 3.67 4.72
CA VAL A 83 -11.24 3.92 5.79
C VAL A 83 -12.43 4.75 5.31
N ASP A 84 -12.18 5.70 4.40
CA ASP A 84 -13.21 6.52 3.76
C ASP A 84 -12.70 7.06 2.40
N SER A 85 -13.61 7.60 1.59
CA SER A 85 -13.29 8.04 0.23
C SER A 85 -12.34 9.22 0.20
N ILE A 86 -12.41 10.09 1.22
CA ILE A 86 -11.58 11.29 1.34
C ILE A 86 -10.13 10.89 1.63
N SER A 87 -9.91 9.97 2.57
CA SER A 87 -8.57 9.46 2.90
C SER A 87 -7.95 8.71 1.73
N PHE A 88 -8.77 7.92 1.03
CA PHE A 88 -8.34 7.15 -0.13
C PHE A 88 -7.90 8.06 -1.28
N GLU A 89 -8.75 9.02 -1.66
CA GLU A 89 -8.46 9.95 -2.74
C GLU A 89 -7.24 10.81 -2.43
N LYS A 90 -7.14 11.33 -1.19
CA LYS A 90 -5.97 12.07 -0.73
C LYS A 90 -4.69 11.24 -0.89
N ALA A 91 -4.69 9.98 -0.47
CA ALA A 91 -3.53 9.11 -0.62
C ALA A 91 -3.17 8.89 -2.10
N TYR A 92 -4.16 8.68 -2.96
CA TYR A 92 -3.94 8.55 -4.40
C TYR A 92 -3.35 9.82 -5.04
N ARG A 93 -3.82 11.02 -4.63
CA ARG A 93 -3.23 12.29 -5.09
C ARG A 93 -1.76 12.41 -4.69
N GLU A 94 -1.42 12.05 -3.44
CA GLU A 94 -0.02 12.06 -2.98
C GLU A 94 0.86 11.03 -3.71
N ILE A 95 0.33 9.82 -3.96
CA ILE A 95 1.01 8.80 -4.77
C ILE A 95 1.25 9.33 -6.18
N GLY A 96 0.23 9.90 -6.81
CA GLY A 96 0.37 10.45 -8.15
C GLY A 96 1.41 11.57 -8.23
N LYS A 97 1.48 12.45 -7.23
CA LYS A 97 2.53 13.47 -7.10
C LYS A 97 3.93 12.84 -6.98
N ALA A 98 4.08 11.81 -6.13
CA ALA A 98 5.33 11.07 -6.00
C ALA A 98 5.75 10.36 -7.30
N LEU A 99 4.75 9.94 -8.08
CA LEU A 99 4.92 9.36 -9.41
C LEU A 99 5.12 10.41 -10.52
N GLY A 100 5.09 11.71 -10.22
CA GLY A 100 5.29 12.78 -11.20
C GLY A 100 4.11 12.96 -12.16
N VAL A 101 2.91 12.57 -11.75
CA VAL A 101 1.67 12.85 -12.49
C VAL A 101 1.31 14.32 -12.31
N GLN A 102 1.01 15.00 -13.42
CA GLN A 102 0.64 16.41 -13.44
C GLN A 102 -0.87 16.58 -13.27
N SER A 103 -1.30 17.81 -12.98
CA SER A 103 -2.72 18.20 -12.93
C SER A 103 -3.57 17.54 -11.83
N LEU A 104 -2.94 17.00 -10.78
CA LEU A 104 -3.64 16.35 -9.65
C LEU A 104 -4.24 17.32 -8.63
N ASP A 105 -4.14 18.63 -8.84
CA ASP A 105 -4.74 19.63 -7.96
C ASP A 105 -6.08 20.17 -8.50
N ASN A 106 -6.54 19.67 -9.67
CA ASN A 106 -7.88 19.98 -10.18
C ASN A 106 -8.91 18.98 -9.64
N ASP A 107 -10.03 19.50 -9.13
CA ASP A 107 -11.12 18.72 -8.53
C ASP A 107 -11.87 17.88 -9.58
N GLU A 108 -11.90 18.29 -10.85
CA GLU A 108 -12.53 17.52 -11.94
C GLU A 108 -11.64 16.39 -12.48
N THR A 109 -10.43 16.24 -11.96
CA THR A 109 -9.47 15.27 -12.47
C THR A 109 -9.81 13.86 -11.99
N ASP A 110 -9.86 12.92 -12.92
CA ASP A 110 -9.87 11.50 -12.60
C ASP A 110 -8.49 11.04 -12.12
N VAL A 111 -8.20 11.37 -10.86
CA VAL A 111 -6.95 11.03 -10.16
C VAL A 111 -6.68 9.54 -10.24
N LYS A 112 -7.74 8.72 -10.14
CA LYS A 112 -7.63 7.26 -10.04
C LYS A 112 -7.09 6.68 -11.34
N SER A 113 -7.68 7.07 -12.48
CA SER A 113 -7.19 6.64 -13.80
C SER A 113 -5.77 7.10 -14.08
N LEU A 114 -5.42 8.34 -13.70
CA LEU A 114 -4.07 8.86 -13.90
C LEU A 114 -3.02 8.13 -13.05
N VAL A 115 -3.32 7.89 -11.77
CA VAL A 115 -2.44 7.15 -10.86
C VAL A 115 -2.29 5.71 -11.34
N LYS A 116 -3.38 5.07 -11.76
CA LYS A 116 -3.36 3.70 -12.34
C LYS A 116 -2.43 3.63 -13.55
N ALA A 117 -2.58 4.55 -14.50
CA ALA A 117 -1.70 4.63 -15.66
C ALA A 117 -0.24 4.90 -15.25
N ALA A 118 -0.03 5.69 -14.20
CA ALA A 118 1.29 6.05 -13.72
C ALA A 118 2.07 4.83 -13.19
N PHE A 119 1.40 3.90 -12.49
CA PHE A 119 1.98 2.64 -11.99
C PHE A 119 2.40 1.65 -13.09
N SER A 120 1.85 1.79 -14.30
CA SER A 120 2.21 0.96 -15.46
C SER A 120 3.44 1.49 -16.22
N ARG A 121 3.98 2.66 -15.86
CA ARG A 121 5.18 3.19 -16.51
C ARG A 121 6.42 2.42 -16.06
N GLU A 122 7.26 2.06 -17.02
CA GLU A 122 8.55 1.39 -16.79
C GLU A 122 9.45 2.12 -15.78
N SER A 123 9.39 3.46 -15.76
CA SER A 123 10.17 4.30 -14.85
C SER A 123 9.81 4.17 -13.38
N VAL A 124 8.64 3.60 -13.04
CA VAL A 124 8.24 3.35 -11.65
C VAL A 124 8.97 2.14 -11.07
N GLY A 125 9.42 1.21 -11.92
CA GLY A 125 10.10 0.00 -11.49
C GLY A 125 9.21 -0.92 -10.66
N ASN A 126 9.80 -1.60 -9.68
CA ASN A 126 9.07 -2.49 -8.78
C ASN A 126 8.34 -1.68 -7.71
N TRP A 127 7.11 -2.07 -7.40
CA TRP A 127 6.32 -1.39 -6.37
C TRP A 127 5.43 -2.33 -5.57
N LEU A 128 5.21 -1.95 -4.31
CA LEU A 128 4.21 -2.54 -3.42
C LEU A 128 3.19 -1.46 -3.05
N LEU A 129 1.91 -1.70 -3.33
CA LEU A 129 0.80 -0.87 -2.88
C LEU A 129 0.10 -1.55 -1.70
N ILE A 130 0.07 -0.90 -0.55
CA ILE A 130 -0.63 -1.40 0.63
C ILE A 130 -1.95 -0.66 0.78
N VAL A 131 -3.06 -1.39 0.80
CA VAL A 131 -4.41 -0.88 1.00
C VAL A 131 -4.89 -1.34 2.38
N ASP A 132 -4.84 -0.44 3.35
CA ASP A 132 -5.12 -0.75 4.76
C ASP A 132 -6.59 -0.47 5.09
N ASN A 133 -7.21 -1.34 5.88
CA ASN A 133 -8.62 -1.30 6.29
C ASN A 133 -9.61 -1.44 5.12
N ALA A 134 -9.31 -2.30 4.16
CA ALA A 134 -10.18 -2.65 3.03
C ALA A 134 -11.37 -3.55 3.44
N ASP A 135 -12.10 -3.16 4.50
CA ASP A 135 -13.20 -3.93 5.07
C ASP A 135 -14.46 -3.85 4.18
N ASP A 136 -14.82 -2.64 3.73
CA ASP A 136 -15.87 -2.39 2.75
C ASP A 136 -15.42 -1.31 1.78
N LEU A 137 -15.11 -1.74 0.56
CA LEU A 137 -14.65 -0.88 -0.50
C LEU A 137 -15.82 -0.30 -1.31
N LYS A 138 -17.04 -0.85 -1.23
CA LYS A 138 -18.19 -0.39 -2.06
C LYS A 138 -18.52 1.10 -1.83
N PRO A 139 -18.55 1.63 -0.60
CA PRO A 139 -18.80 3.06 -0.36
C PRO A 139 -17.71 3.98 -0.93
N LEU A 140 -16.49 3.46 -1.13
CA LEU A 140 -15.37 4.22 -1.68
C LEU A 140 -15.46 4.37 -3.21
N PHE A 141 -16.26 3.51 -3.86
CA PHE A 141 -16.08 3.18 -5.27
C PHE A 141 -17.36 3.17 -6.12
N ALA A 142 -18.53 3.50 -5.54
CA ALA A 142 -19.80 3.58 -6.26
C ALA A 142 -20.04 2.33 -7.16
N ASP A 143 -20.72 2.50 -8.30
CA ASP A 143 -21.08 1.41 -9.23
C ASP A 143 -19.91 0.93 -10.12
N THR A 144 -18.67 1.33 -9.84
CA THR A 144 -17.49 0.96 -10.64
C THR A 144 -16.83 -0.29 -10.06
N ALA A 145 -16.32 -1.18 -10.90
CA ALA A 145 -15.70 -2.42 -10.44
C ALA A 145 -14.42 -2.12 -9.63
N LEU A 146 -14.22 -2.82 -8.51
CA LEU A 146 -13.02 -2.69 -7.67
C LEU A 146 -11.72 -2.87 -8.45
N ALA A 147 -11.73 -3.75 -9.45
CA ALA A 147 -10.61 -3.99 -10.34
C ALA A 147 -10.18 -2.74 -11.14
N ASP A 148 -11.10 -1.80 -11.37
CA ASP A 148 -10.82 -0.60 -12.15
C ASP A 148 -10.01 0.44 -11.37
N TYR A 149 -10.03 0.38 -10.03
CA TYR A 149 -9.34 1.34 -9.16
C TYR A 149 -7.88 0.99 -8.87
N PHE A 150 -7.52 -0.29 -9.00
CA PHE A 150 -6.21 -0.75 -8.62
C PHE A 150 -5.29 -0.87 -9.84
N PRO A 151 -4.02 -0.47 -9.69
CA PRO A 151 -3.03 -0.66 -10.73
C PRO A 151 -2.82 -2.14 -11.03
N PHE A 152 -2.48 -2.42 -12.29
CA PHE A 152 -2.04 -3.73 -12.73
C PHE A 152 -0.68 -3.55 -13.41
N SER A 153 0.34 -4.24 -12.90
CA SER A 153 1.68 -4.26 -13.47
C SER A 153 2.40 -5.54 -13.06
N GLN A 154 3.12 -6.18 -13.98
CA GLN A 154 3.97 -7.34 -13.67
C GLN A 154 5.11 -7.01 -12.69
N LYS A 155 5.40 -5.71 -12.48
CA LYS A 155 6.37 -5.22 -11.49
C LYS A 155 5.70 -4.79 -10.17
N GLY A 156 4.40 -4.99 -10.06
CA GLY A 156 3.56 -4.50 -8.98
C GLY A 156 3.02 -5.62 -8.11
N SER A 157 2.89 -5.33 -6.82
CA SER A 157 2.13 -6.17 -5.89
C SER A 157 1.19 -5.29 -5.07
N ILE A 158 0.04 -5.84 -4.69
CA ILE A 158 -0.94 -5.17 -3.83
C ILE A 158 -1.17 -6.03 -2.59
N LEU A 159 -1.05 -5.40 -1.42
CA LEU A 159 -1.33 -6.00 -0.13
C LEU A 159 -2.55 -5.32 0.51
N PHE A 160 -3.59 -6.09 0.78
CA PHE A 160 -4.77 -5.62 1.49
C PHE A 160 -4.70 -6.02 2.97
N THR A 161 -5.19 -5.15 3.86
CA THR A 161 -5.61 -5.59 5.20
C THR A 161 -7.13 -5.47 5.28
N THR A 162 -7.79 -6.53 5.74
CA THR A 162 -9.26 -6.56 5.75
C THR A 162 -9.81 -7.47 6.84
N ARG A 163 -11.04 -7.22 7.27
CA ARG A 163 -11.86 -8.13 8.08
C ARG A 163 -12.74 -9.03 7.21
N ASN A 164 -12.85 -8.74 5.91
CA ASN A 164 -13.71 -9.43 4.98
C ASN A 164 -12.91 -10.45 4.15
N TYR A 165 -13.31 -11.71 4.20
CA TYR A 165 -12.70 -12.82 3.47
C TYR A 165 -12.85 -12.73 1.93
N GLU A 166 -13.65 -11.78 1.42
CA GLU A 166 -13.87 -11.59 -0.02
C GLU A 166 -13.01 -10.47 -0.64
N ALA A 167 -12.24 -9.70 0.15
CA ALA A 167 -11.57 -8.50 -0.39
C ALA A 167 -10.36 -8.78 -1.30
N ALA A 168 -9.85 -10.01 -1.33
CA ALA A 168 -8.77 -10.46 -2.21
C ALA A 168 -9.23 -11.07 -3.54
N ALA A 169 -10.54 -11.23 -3.76
CA ALA A 169 -11.10 -11.88 -4.95
C ALA A 169 -11.09 -10.98 -6.19
#